data_AF-A0A2D8BV11-F1
#
_entry.id   AF-A0A2D8BV11-F1
#
_cell.length_a   1.000
_cell.length_b   1.000
_cell.length_c   1.000
_cell.angle_alpha   90.00
_cell.angle_beta   90.00
_cell.angle_gamma   90.00
#
_symmetry.space_group_name_H-M   'P 1'
#
loop_
_entity.id
_entity.type
_entity.pdbx_description
1 polymer ?
#
loop_
_entity_poly.entity_id
_entity_poly.type
_entity_poly.pdbx_seq_one_letter_code
_entity_poly.pdbx_strand_id
1 'polypeptide(L)'
;MNEVYKVKETGSGAEKAIEKDDSFNPPENKEGNFTRLHRAIEVLYEGALILGTDKLLKWQMSKNMMRPKSDFTKVKMNYSLVAPRLYNGKVESLVSRITGFADMIQLTHLKIQQVLARIVPDGVYLDADGLAEIDLGNGTNYNPQEALNMFFQTGSVIGRSYTVDGDPNPGKVPIQEITSGSGGSKMQALIGNYNYYLQMIRDVTGLNEARDGSTPDRNSLVGVQKLAAANSNTATRHILQAGLFLTAETAEKLSLRISDILEYSPTREAFIQSIGVHNVGTLEELSELHLYDFGIFIELAPDEEEKQMLENNIQQALAQKIIALSDAIDIRGTKNIKLANQLLKIKEKKKKQLEQQAQQQNIQAQAQANAKSQQVAAQAEVQKQQSLIDMQIRLEQAKAEFKAKQLEQEVAAKERLMDKEFQINQQLQGMKLKADAEGTMFKEGRKDAREDKKFESSGNDIVSGRVNMEGFEPR
;
A
#
# COMPACT_ATOMS: atom_id res chain seq x y z
N MET A 1 29.75 -35.33 -3.35
CA MET A 1 29.83 -36.48 -4.28
C MET A 1 29.93 -35.89 -5.67
N ASN A 2 30.95 -36.26 -6.44
CA ASN A 2 31.17 -35.72 -7.78
C ASN A 2 30.74 -36.78 -8.79
N GLU A 3 29.75 -36.47 -9.62
CA GLU A 3 29.36 -37.31 -10.73
C GLU A 3 30.12 -36.82 -11.97
N VAL A 4 30.99 -37.67 -12.52
CA VAL A 4 31.72 -37.38 -13.75
C VAL A 4 31.16 -38.23 -14.86
N TYR A 5 30.62 -37.61 -15.90
CA TYR A 5 30.15 -38.29 -17.10
C TYR A 5 31.09 -38.04 -18.27
N LYS A 6 31.43 -39.10 -18.98
CA LYS A 6 32.06 -39.06 -20.29
C LYS A 6 30.96 -39.05 -21.34
N VAL A 7 30.74 -37.93 -22.02
CA VAL A 7 29.81 -37.83 -23.15
C VAL A 7 30.55 -38.23 -24.41
N LYS A 8 30.08 -39.26 -25.11
CA LYS A 8 30.60 -39.73 -26.40
C LYS A 8 29.56 -39.46 -27.49
N GLU A 9 29.93 -38.78 -28.55
CA GLU A 9 29.12 -38.75 -29.77
C GLU A 9 29.22 -40.10 -30.51
N THR A 10 28.07 -40.68 -30.82
CA THR A 10 27.98 -41.86 -31.68
C THR A 10 28.06 -41.45 -33.15
N GLY A 11 28.47 -42.36 -34.03
CA GLY A 11 28.66 -42.06 -35.47
C GLY A 11 27.39 -41.60 -36.21
N SER A 12 26.22 -41.69 -35.58
CA SER A 12 24.93 -41.18 -36.06
C SER A 12 24.55 -39.79 -35.49
N GLY A 13 25.44 -39.13 -34.74
CA GLY A 13 25.23 -37.80 -34.16
C GLY A 13 24.46 -37.77 -32.83
N ALA A 14 24.18 -38.93 -32.21
CA ALA A 14 23.54 -38.99 -30.90
C ALA A 14 24.59 -39.02 -29.77
N GLU A 15 24.36 -38.27 -28.69
CA GLU A 15 25.24 -38.21 -27.53
C GLU A 15 24.92 -39.33 -26.52
N LYS A 16 25.95 -40.03 -26.03
CA LYS A 16 25.83 -41.05 -24.99
C LYS A 16 26.69 -40.69 -23.78
N ALA A 17 26.06 -40.48 -22.63
CA ALA A 17 26.74 -40.24 -21.36
C ALA A 17 27.12 -41.57 -20.67
N ILE A 18 28.37 -41.68 -20.19
CA ILE A 18 28.89 -42.84 -19.44
C ILE A 18 29.48 -42.35 -18.13
N GLU A 19 28.99 -42.86 -17.00
CA GLU A 19 29.49 -42.51 -15.66
C GLU A 19 30.94 -42.98 -15.46
N LYS A 20 31.77 -42.14 -14.85
CA LYS A 20 33.20 -42.33 -14.59
C LYS A 20 33.57 -41.77 -13.21
N ASP A 21 34.70 -42.25 -12.70
CA ASP A 21 35.27 -41.83 -11.42
C ASP A 21 35.89 -40.42 -11.50
N ASP A 22 36.05 -39.76 -10.35
CA ASP A 22 36.38 -38.34 -10.23
C ASP A 22 37.78 -37.98 -10.79
N SER A 23 38.63 -38.99 -10.93
CA SER A 23 39.98 -38.89 -11.51
C SER A 23 40.01 -38.86 -13.06
N PHE A 24 38.85 -38.93 -13.73
CA PHE A 24 38.81 -38.97 -15.19
C PHE A 24 39.05 -37.58 -15.80
N ASN A 25 40.17 -37.42 -16.52
CA ASN A 25 40.49 -36.24 -17.33
C ASN A 25 40.60 -36.64 -18.82
N PRO A 26 39.77 -36.11 -19.73
CA PRO A 26 39.91 -36.42 -21.15
C PRO A 26 41.20 -35.79 -21.72
N PRO A 27 41.91 -36.45 -22.64
CA PRO A 27 43.09 -35.89 -23.30
C PRO A 27 42.72 -34.66 -24.15
N GLU A 28 43.56 -33.61 -24.14
CA GLU A 28 43.32 -32.34 -24.86
C GLU A 28 43.22 -32.52 -26.39
N ASN A 29 43.86 -33.55 -26.93
CA ASN A 29 43.75 -33.90 -28.36
C ASN A 29 42.50 -34.76 -28.59
N LYS A 30 41.44 -34.12 -29.12
CA LYS A 30 40.15 -34.70 -29.50
C LYS A 30 40.25 -35.77 -30.61
N GLU A 31 40.90 -36.92 -30.36
CA GLU A 31 40.85 -38.08 -31.26
C GLU A 31 39.61 -38.97 -31.05
N GLY A 32 38.71 -38.56 -30.17
CA GLY A 32 37.32 -38.99 -30.17
C GLY A 32 36.51 -37.92 -29.47
N ASN A 33 35.36 -37.56 -30.02
CA ASN A 33 34.46 -36.52 -29.50
C ASN A 33 33.97 -36.87 -28.08
N PHE A 34 34.83 -36.62 -27.09
CA PHE A 34 34.61 -36.93 -25.68
C PHE A 34 34.62 -35.64 -24.88
N THR A 35 33.51 -35.32 -24.25
CA THR A 35 33.39 -34.17 -23.36
C THR A 35 33.22 -34.67 -21.92
N ARG A 36 33.98 -34.10 -20.97
CA ARG A 36 33.80 -34.36 -19.53
C ARG A 36 32.69 -33.45 -19.02
N LEU A 37 31.62 -34.04 -18.52
CA LEU A 37 30.56 -33.34 -17.80
C LEU A 37 30.74 -33.66 -16.31
N HIS A 38 31.13 -32.65 -15.52
CA HIS A 38 31.38 -32.79 -14.09
C HIS A 38 30.25 -32.11 -13.31
N ARG A 39 29.57 -32.86 -12.44
CA ARG A 39 28.52 -32.35 -11.55
C ARG A 39 28.91 -32.63 -10.11
N ALA A 40 29.20 -31.58 -9.34
CA ALA A 40 29.38 -31.69 -7.90
C ALA A 40 28.02 -31.63 -7.20
N ILE A 41 27.69 -32.66 -6.44
CA ILE A 41 26.46 -32.76 -5.64
C ILE A 41 26.85 -32.76 -4.17
N GLU A 42 26.31 -31.81 -3.41
CA GLU A 42 26.45 -31.77 -1.97
C GLU A 42 25.65 -32.92 -1.34
N VAL A 43 26.21 -33.55 -0.31
CA VAL A 43 25.59 -34.67 0.41
C VAL A 43 25.83 -34.50 1.90
N LEU A 44 24.81 -34.81 2.71
CA LEU A 44 24.92 -34.76 4.17
C LEU A 44 25.20 -36.14 4.73
N TYR A 45 26.19 -36.22 5.62
CA TYR A 45 26.42 -37.39 6.46
C TYR A 45 25.89 -37.10 7.86
N GLU A 46 25.20 -38.07 8.43
CA GLU A 46 24.77 -38.05 9.83
C GLU A 46 25.61 -39.04 10.64
N GLY A 47 25.91 -38.67 11.88
CA GLY A 47 26.60 -39.57 12.77
C GLY A 47 26.35 -39.28 14.25
N ALA A 48 26.66 -40.27 15.08
CA ALA A 48 26.55 -40.19 16.53
C ALA A 48 27.92 -40.44 17.17
N LEU A 49 28.41 -39.47 17.92
CA LEU A 49 29.68 -39.53 18.64
C LEU A 49 29.41 -39.57 20.15
N ILE A 50 30.14 -40.42 20.89
CA ILE A 50 30.09 -40.41 22.35
C ILE A 50 31.02 -39.31 22.87
N LEU A 51 30.45 -38.28 23.47
CA LEU A 51 31.20 -37.16 24.05
C LEU A 51 32.20 -37.66 25.10
N GLY A 52 33.46 -37.22 25.01
CA GLY A 52 34.54 -37.65 25.91
C GLY A 52 35.27 -38.92 25.49
N THR A 53 34.94 -39.50 24.32
CA THR A 53 35.68 -40.62 23.73
C THR A 53 35.85 -40.42 22.22
N ASP A 54 36.83 -41.09 21.63
CA ASP A 54 37.04 -41.11 20.17
C ASP A 54 36.17 -42.18 19.46
N LYS A 55 35.09 -42.65 20.11
CA LYS A 55 34.22 -43.70 19.58
C LYS A 55 33.01 -43.11 18.88
N LEU A 56 32.92 -43.38 17.58
CA LEU A 56 31.80 -43.01 16.72
C LEU A 56 30.86 -44.21 16.56
N LEU A 57 29.61 -44.06 16.98
CA LEU A 57 28.60 -45.13 17.01
C LEU A 57 27.93 -45.37 15.66
N LYS A 58 27.77 -44.30 14.87
CA LYS A 58 27.02 -44.33 13.61
C LYS A 58 27.61 -43.31 12.67
N TRP A 59 27.93 -43.73 11.44
CA TRP A 59 28.30 -42.85 10.33
C TRP A 59 27.56 -43.32 9.09
N GLN A 60 26.61 -42.55 8.60
CA GLN A 60 25.88 -42.90 7.39
C GLN A 60 25.44 -41.66 6.61
N MET A 61 25.19 -41.82 5.32
CA MET A 61 24.58 -40.77 4.51
C MET A 61 23.16 -40.50 5.01
N SER A 62 22.79 -39.23 5.18
CA SER A 62 21.45 -38.84 5.62
C SER A 62 20.41 -39.32 4.61
N LYS A 63 19.38 -40.02 5.10
CA LYS A 63 18.30 -40.55 4.24
C LYS A 63 17.36 -39.45 3.75
N ASN A 64 17.17 -38.40 4.53
CA ASN A 64 16.28 -37.29 4.21
C ASN A 64 17.09 -36.01 4.05
N MET A 65 17.42 -35.68 2.81
CA MET A 65 18.17 -34.47 2.45
C MET A 65 17.22 -33.45 1.83
N MET A 66 17.10 -32.29 2.46
CA MET A 66 16.31 -31.19 1.90
C MET A 66 17.07 -30.56 0.74
N ARG A 67 16.49 -30.61 -0.46
CA ARG A 67 17.02 -29.96 -1.67
C ARG A 67 15.96 -29.00 -2.22
N PRO A 68 16.33 -27.75 -2.55
CA PRO A 68 15.43 -26.86 -3.30
C PRO A 68 15.06 -27.49 -4.64
N LYS A 69 13.80 -27.31 -5.10
CA LYS A 69 13.35 -27.83 -6.41
C LYS A 69 14.07 -27.14 -7.59
N SER A 70 14.57 -25.92 -7.38
CA SER A 70 15.34 -25.16 -8.38
C SER A 70 16.80 -25.59 -8.52
N ASP A 71 17.43 -26.06 -7.44
CA ASP A 71 18.83 -26.53 -7.46
C ASP A 71 18.98 -27.84 -6.67
N PHE A 72 18.95 -28.96 -7.40
CA PHE A 72 19.15 -30.28 -6.83
C PHE A 72 20.61 -30.55 -6.42
N THR A 73 21.57 -29.68 -6.72
CA THR A 73 22.98 -29.94 -6.36
C THR A 73 23.29 -29.59 -4.90
N LYS A 74 22.61 -28.59 -4.33
CA LYS A 74 22.84 -28.11 -2.97
C LYS A 74 21.92 -28.77 -1.95
N VAL A 75 22.45 -29.02 -0.75
CA VAL A 75 21.66 -29.59 0.35
C VAL A 75 21.57 -28.61 1.50
N LYS A 76 20.36 -28.41 2.01
CA LYS A 76 20.13 -27.61 3.21
C LYS A 76 20.34 -28.44 4.48
N MET A 77 21.12 -27.88 5.40
CA MET A 77 21.32 -28.44 6.75
C MET A 77 20.03 -28.42 7.57
N ASN A 78 19.89 -29.36 8.51
CA ASN A 78 18.75 -29.44 9.44
C ASN A 78 18.68 -28.27 10.43
N TYR A 79 19.79 -27.58 10.65
CA TYR A 79 19.89 -26.38 11.48
C TYR A 79 20.33 -25.19 10.64
N SER A 80 19.99 -23.98 11.09
CA SER A 80 20.44 -22.72 10.51
C SER A 80 21.31 -22.01 11.54
N LEU A 81 22.46 -21.51 11.12
CA LEU A 81 23.38 -20.74 11.96
C LEU A 81 23.68 -19.42 11.25
N VAL A 82 23.78 -18.35 12.02
CA VAL A 82 24.19 -17.03 11.51
C VAL A 82 25.29 -16.48 12.39
N ALA A 83 26.38 -16.06 11.74
CA ALA A 83 27.43 -15.27 12.34
C ALA A 83 27.40 -13.86 11.72
N PRO A 84 26.69 -12.89 12.33
CA PRO A 84 26.45 -11.59 11.71
C PRO A 84 27.70 -10.71 11.60
N ARG A 85 28.74 -11.01 12.39
CA ARG A 85 30.04 -10.31 12.39
C ARG A 85 31.17 -11.33 12.42
N LEU A 86 31.49 -11.87 11.25
CA LEU A 86 32.66 -12.73 11.06
C LEU A 86 33.81 -11.87 10.54
N TYR A 87 34.88 -11.76 11.32
CA TYR A 87 36.11 -11.08 10.89
C TYR A 87 37.27 -12.08 10.95
N ASN A 88 37.93 -12.32 9.81
CA ASN A 88 39.03 -13.30 9.68
C ASN A 88 38.72 -14.68 10.31
N GLY A 89 37.49 -15.17 10.14
CA GLY A 89 37.07 -16.48 10.66
C GLY A 89 36.80 -16.54 12.16
N LYS A 90 36.89 -15.41 12.88
CA LYS A 90 36.51 -15.31 14.30
C LYS A 90 35.16 -14.61 14.43
N VAL A 91 34.28 -15.21 15.23
CA VAL A 91 33.01 -14.59 15.62
C VAL A 91 33.31 -13.65 16.79
N GLU A 92 33.06 -12.36 16.60
CA GLU A 92 33.30 -11.38 17.64
C GLU A 92 31.98 -11.03 18.35
N SER A 93 31.88 -11.39 19.63
CA SER A 93 30.72 -11.09 20.45
C SER A 93 30.76 -9.63 20.94
N LEU A 94 29.60 -8.95 20.95
CA LEU A 94 29.45 -7.64 21.61
C LEU A 94 29.87 -7.71 23.07
N VAL A 95 29.54 -8.80 23.77
CA VAL A 95 29.92 -9.01 25.17
C VAL A 95 31.43 -9.03 25.30
N SER A 96 32.14 -9.76 24.43
CA SER A 96 33.61 -9.82 24.45
C SER A 96 34.29 -8.46 24.26
N ARG A 97 33.69 -7.55 23.47
CA ARG A 97 34.20 -6.19 23.30
C ARG A 97 33.98 -5.32 24.54
N ILE A 98 32.89 -5.58 25.27
CA ILE A 98 32.50 -4.82 26.47
C ILE A 98 33.25 -5.31 27.71
N THR A 99 33.59 -6.60 27.79
CA THR A 99 34.23 -7.21 28.97
C THR A 99 35.46 -6.43 29.43
N GLY A 100 36.33 -6.03 28.51
CA GLY A 100 37.52 -5.24 28.86
C GLY A 100 37.20 -3.90 29.53
N PHE A 101 36.15 -3.20 29.09
CA PHE A 101 35.70 -1.96 29.71
C PHE A 101 34.98 -2.21 31.04
N ALA A 102 34.17 -3.28 31.12
CA ALA A 102 33.46 -3.66 32.33
C ALA A 102 34.44 -4.02 33.46
N ASP A 103 35.50 -4.76 33.16
CA ASP A 103 36.56 -5.10 34.11
C ASP A 103 37.28 -3.84 34.61
N MET A 104 37.53 -2.88 33.72
CA MET A 104 38.13 -1.59 34.08
C MET A 104 37.22 -0.73 34.96
N ILE A 105 35.90 -0.76 34.72
CA ILE A 105 34.91 -0.12 35.60
C ILE A 105 34.96 -0.74 37.00
N GLN A 106 34.94 -2.07 37.10
CA GLN A 106 35.03 -2.76 38.39
C GLN A 106 36.34 -2.42 39.12
N LEU A 107 37.47 -2.44 38.42
CA LEU A 107 38.77 -2.09 38.99
C LEU A 107 38.81 -0.61 39.45
N THR A 108 38.24 0.30 38.65
CA THR A 108 38.15 1.73 38.98
C THR A 108 37.28 1.95 40.22
N HIS A 109 36.16 1.22 40.31
CA HIS A 109 35.28 1.25 41.46
C HIS A 109 35.98 0.75 42.74
N LEU A 110 36.71 -0.37 42.67
CA LEU A 110 37.52 -0.88 43.78
C LEU A 110 38.62 0.11 44.20
N LYS A 111 39.25 0.80 43.24
CA LYS A 111 40.23 1.85 43.53
C LYS A 111 39.58 3.06 44.21
N ILE A 112 38.37 3.46 43.82
CA ILE A 112 37.63 4.54 44.50
C ILE A 112 37.38 4.14 45.96
N GLN A 113 36.92 2.91 46.21
CA GLN A 113 36.74 2.40 47.57
C GLN A 113 38.05 2.38 48.37
N GLN A 114 39.15 1.97 47.74
CA GLN A 114 40.48 1.98 48.37
C GLN A 114 40.96 3.39 48.71
N VAL A 115 40.73 4.38 47.81
CA VAL A 115 41.06 5.78 48.06
C VAL A 115 40.22 6.29 49.23
N LEU A 116 38.90 6.07 49.22
CA LEU A 116 38.00 6.44 50.32
C LEU A 116 38.46 5.89 51.67
N ALA A 117 38.84 4.61 51.73
CA ALA A 117 39.30 3.96 52.96
C ALA A 117 40.67 4.47 53.46
N ARG A 118 41.46 5.10 52.58
CA ARG A 118 42.79 5.64 52.88
C ARG A 118 42.84 7.17 52.92
N ILE A 119 41.69 7.84 52.79
CA ILE A 119 41.61 9.28 53.05
C ILE A 119 41.90 9.45 54.54
N VAL A 120 43.09 9.99 54.83
CA VAL A 120 43.40 10.53 56.14
C VAL A 120 42.60 11.83 56.26
N PRO A 121 41.78 12.00 57.31
CA PRO A 121 41.12 13.27 57.56
C PRO A 121 42.15 14.40 57.58
N ASP A 122 41.75 15.59 57.15
CA ASP A 122 42.64 16.75 57.22
C ASP A 122 43.14 16.91 58.66
N GLY A 123 44.46 16.95 58.79
CA GLY A 123 45.15 16.93 60.07
C GLY A 123 45.96 18.20 60.26
N VAL A 124 46.48 18.37 61.48
CA VAL A 124 47.33 19.51 61.80
C VAL A 124 48.71 18.99 62.16
N TYR A 125 49.74 19.44 61.46
CA TYR A 125 51.12 19.25 61.87
C TYR A 125 51.43 20.23 62.99
N LEU A 126 51.80 19.70 64.15
CA LEU A 126 52.11 20.47 65.35
C LEU A 126 53.61 20.33 65.66
N ASP A 127 54.33 21.45 65.67
CA ASP A 127 55.70 21.48 66.20
C ASP A 127 55.66 21.66 67.72
N ALA A 128 55.92 20.57 68.45
CA ALA A 128 55.78 20.54 69.91
C ALA A 128 56.83 21.43 70.62
N ASP A 129 58.04 21.53 70.05
CA ASP A 129 59.11 22.34 70.62
C ASP A 129 58.84 23.83 70.38
N GLY A 130 58.35 24.19 69.19
CA GLY A 130 57.98 25.57 68.84
C GLY A 130 56.79 26.14 69.62
N LEU A 131 55.90 25.30 70.15
CA LEU A 131 54.79 25.73 71.02
C LEU A 131 55.19 25.82 72.50
N ALA A 132 56.13 24.98 72.94
CA ALA A 132 56.64 25.00 74.31
C ALA A 132 57.48 26.26 74.61
N GLU A 133 58.02 26.93 73.59
CA GLU A 133 58.77 28.20 73.71
C GLU A 133 57.89 29.46 73.67
N ILE A 134 56.57 29.33 73.49
CA ILE A 134 55.64 30.47 73.51
C ILE A 134 55.29 30.80 74.96
N ASP A 135 56.11 31.63 75.61
CA ASP A 135 55.80 32.21 76.93
C ASP A 135 54.75 33.32 76.79
N LEU A 136 53.65 33.22 77.54
CA LEU A 136 52.59 34.23 77.55
C LEU A 136 52.95 35.51 78.33
N GLY A 137 54.18 35.60 78.87
CA GLY A 137 54.61 36.73 79.69
C GLY A 137 54.12 36.65 81.14
N ASN A 138 53.57 35.50 81.53
CA ASN A 138 53.22 35.16 82.91
C ASN A 138 54.07 34.00 83.46
N GLY A 139 55.11 33.55 82.75
CA GLY A 139 56.04 32.52 83.22
C GLY A 139 55.49 31.09 83.20
N THR A 140 54.45 30.84 82.39
CA THR A 140 53.88 29.50 82.18
C THR A 140 53.79 29.23 80.68
N ASN A 141 54.39 28.11 80.24
CA ASN A 141 54.39 27.68 78.85
C ASN A 141 53.13 26.85 78.57
N TYR A 142 52.58 26.92 77.35
CA TYR A 142 51.48 26.05 76.97
C TYR A 142 51.90 24.57 77.01
N ASN A 143 51.06 23.72 77.61
CA ASN A 143 51.16 22.29 77.35
C ASN A 143 50.68 22.03 75.90
N PRO A 144 51.45 21.32 75.05
CA PRO A 144 51.06 21.02 73.66
C PRO A 144 49.63 20.48 73.50
N GLN A 145 49.10 19.76 74.50
CA GLN A 145 47.71 19.27 74.50
C GLN A 145 46.67 20.38 74.65
N GLU A 146 46.95 21.41 75.44
CA GLU A 146 46.04 22.55 75.66
C GLU A 146 46.04 23.50 74.46
N ALA A 147 47.20 23.73 73.84
CA ALA A 147 47.31 24.50 72.61
C ALA A 147 46.56 23.83 71.44
N LEU A 148 46.61 22.50 71.35
CA LEU A 148 45.84 21.72 70.37
C LEU A 148 44.33 21.81 70.61
N ASN A 149 43.89 21.72 71.86
CA ASN A 149 42.47 21.88 72.21
C ASN A 149 41.98 23.30 71.94
N MET A 150 42.80 24.33 72.19
CA MET A 150 42.47 25.71 71.86
C MET A 150 42.34 25.91 70.34
N PHE A 151 43.25 25.35 69.54
CA PHE A 151 43.16 25.38 68.07
C PHE A 151 41.85 24.73 67.57
N PHE A 152 41.45 23.57 68.10
CA PHE A 152 40.18 22.93 67.71
C PHE A 152 38.92 23.66 68.18
N GLN A 153 38.99 24.44 69.27
CA GLN A 153 37.83 25.18 69.81
C GLN A 153 37.66 26.58 69.22
N THR A 154 38.75 27.31 68.96
CA THR A 154 38.71 28.71 68.51
C THR A 154 39.21 28.90 67.08
N GLY A 155 39.84 27.89 66.47
CA GLY A 155 40.37 27.93 65.11
C GLY A 155 41.58 28.86 64.93
N SER A 156 42.19 29.35 66.01
CA SER A 156 43.27 30.33 65.95
C SER A 156 44.33 30.07 67.02
N VAL A 157 45.61 30.12 66.65
CA VAL A 157 46.74 30.03 67.58
C VAL A 157 47.60 31.27 67.46
N ILE A 158 47.97 31.83 68.61
CA ILE A 158 48.71 33.09 68.72
C ILE A 158 50.18 32.75 68.98
N GLY A 159 51.06 33.09 68.05
CA GLY A 159 52.51 33.01 68.20
C GLY A 159 53.15 34.38 68.35
N ARG A 160 54.37 34.43 68.91
CA ARG A 160 55.19 35.64 68.98
C ARG A 160 56.30 35.59 67.93
N SER A 161 56.37 36.61 67.06
CA SER A 161 57.39 36.71 66.02
C SER A 161 58.75 37.21 66.53
N TYR A 162 58.81 37.73 67.75
CA TYR A 162 60.03 38.23 68.40
C TYR A 162 60.11 37.67 69.82
N THR A 163 61.34 37.40 70.27
CA THR A 163 61.63 37.05 71.66
C THR A 163 61.49 38.29 72.57
N VAL A 164 61.45 38.10 73.89
CA VAL A 164 61.28 39.20 74.87
C VAL A 164 62.40 40.25 74.76
N ASP A 165 63.58 39.84 74.29
CA ASP A 165 64.76 40.70 74.08
C ASP A 165 64.79 41.38 72.70
N GLY A 166 63.75 41.24 71.87
CA GLY A 166 63.61 41.92 70.58
C GLY A 166 64.30 41.23 69.41
N ASP A 167 64.97 40.10 69.63
CA ASP A 167 65.54 39.28 68.56
C ASP A 167 64.44 38.51 67.81
N PRO A 168 64.54 38.37 66.46
CA PRO A 168 63.57 37.61 65.68
C PRO A 168 63.46 36.19 66.20
N ASN A 169 62.24 35.75 66.52
CA ASN A 169 62.00 34.39 66.97
C ASN A 169 62.18 33.42 65.77
N PRO A 170 63.12 32.45 65.81
CA PRO A 170 63.32 31.50 64.72
C PRO A 170 62.21 30.44 64.59
N GLY A 171 61.19 30.49 65.45
CA GLY A 171 60.02 29.59 65.40
C GLY A 171 59.34 29.59 64.02
N LYS A 172 59.49 28.48 63.29
CA LYS A 172 58.66 28.19 62.11
C LYS A 172 57.20 28.12 62.53
N VAL A 173 56.30 28.48 61.62
CA VAL A 173 54.83 28.47 61.81
C VAL A 173 54.42 27.19 62.57
N PRO A 174 53.95 27.30 63.83
CA PRO A 174 53.88 26.17 64.77
C PRO A 174 52.78 25.15 64.43
N ILE A 175 51.79 25.57 63.65
CA ILE A 175 50.66 24.76 63.18
C ILE A 175 50.55 24.90 61.67
N GLN A 176 50.64 23.78 60.95
CA GLN A 176 50.37 23.71 59.51
C GLN A 176 49.22 22.74 59.25
N GLU A 177 48.18 23.19 58.57
CA GLU A 177 47.14 22.30 58.09
C GLU A 177 47.71 21.37 57.03
N ILE A 178 47.71 20.06 57.33
CA ILE A 178 47.98 19.03 56.34
C ILE A 178 46.72 18.90 55.51
N THR A 179 46.63 19.68 54.44
CA THR A 179 45.57 19.52 53.43
C THR A 179 45.80 18.18 52.73
N SER A 180 44.85 17.25 52.88
CA SER A 180 44.88 15.94 52.22
C SER A 180 44.52 16.04 50.72
N GLY A 181 45.04 17.05 50.01
CA GLY A 181 44.68 17.38 48.61
C GLY A 181 44.96 16.27 47.57
N SER A 182 45.67 15.21 47.96
CA SER A 182 45.92 14.06 47.09
C SER A 182 44.75 13.08 46.97
N GLY A 183 43.80 13.09 47.92
CA GLY A 183 42.64 12.19 47.90
C GLY A 183 41.56 12.64 46.92
N GLY A 184 41.19 13.92 46.96
CA GLY A 184 40.13 14.51 46.13
C GLY A 184 40.46 14.52 44.63
N SER A 185 41.69 14.91 44.28
CA SER A 185 42.16 14.93 42.88
C SER A 185 42.21 13.53 42.25
N LYS A 186 42.71 12.53 42.99
CA LYS A 186 42.71 11.12 42.56
C LYS A 186 41.29 10.57 42.43
N MET A 187 40.39 10.94 43.35
CA MET A 187 38.99 10.52 43.28
C MET A 187 38.28 11.11 42.06
N GLN A 188 38.47 12.39 41.78
CA GLN A 188 37.87 13.04 40.61
C GLN A 188 38.41 12.44 39.31
N ALA A 189 39.70 12.11 39.23
CA ALA A 189 40.27 11.40 38.09
C ALA A 189 39.69 9.99 37.91
N LEU A 190 39.50 9.24 39.01
CA LEU A 190 38.88 7.90 38.95
C LEU A 190 37.39 7.97 38.55
N ILE A 191 36.64 8.97 39.01
CA ILE A 191 35.26 9.22 38.58
C ILE A 191 35.22 9.59 37.08
N GLY A 192 36.16 10.41 36.61
CA GLY A 192 36.31 10.71 35.19
C GLY A 192 36.55 9.46 34.35
N ASN A 193 37.47 8.60 34.77
CA ASN A 193 37.75 7.33 34.10
C ASN A 193 36.56 6.37 34.12
N TYR A 194 35.82 6.30 35.24
CA TYR A 194 34.59 5.52 35.35
C TYR A 194 33.57 5.94 34.29
N ASN A 195 33.31 7.25 34.18
CA ASN A 195 32.38 7.80 33.20
C ASN A 195 32.87 7.59 31.76
N TYR A 196 34.18 7.71 31.52
CA TYR A 196 34.77 7.42 30.21
C TYR A 196 34.56 5.97 29.79
N TYR A 197 34.84 5.00 30.67
CA TYR A 197 34.60 3.59 30.35
C TYR A 197 33.12 3.27 30.16
N LEU A 198 32.24 3.89 30.93
CA LEU A 198 30.79 3.77 30.73
C LEU A 198 30.37 4.28 29.35
N GLN A 199 30.93 5.40 28.90
CA GLN A 199 30.69 5.94 27.57
C GLN A 199 31.23 5.01 26.47
N MET A 200 32.41 4.40 26.66
CA MET A 200 32.94 3.41 25.71
C MET A 200 32.05 2.16 25.60
N ILE A 201 31.44 1.70 26.69
CA ILE A 201 30.44 0.62 26.64
C ILE A 201 29.22 1.04 25.82
N ARG A 202 28.73 2.27 26.01
CA ARG A 202 27.60 2.84 25.24
C ARG A 202 27.93 2.96 23.76
N ASP A 203 29.14 3.40 23.41
CA ASP A 203 29.58 3.54 22.03
C ASP A 203 29.73 2.17 21.32
N VAL A 204 30.27 1.17 22.03
CA VAL A 204 30.45 -0.20 21.48
C VAL A 204 29.11 -0.94 21.34
N THR A 205 28.20 -0.73 22.29
CA THR A 205 26.83 -1.30 22.22
C THR A 205 25.92 -0.54 21.26
N GLY A 206 26.21 0.75 21.03
CA GLY A 206 25.32 1.69 20.36
C GLY A 206 23.97 1.88 21.06
N LEU A 207 23.93 1.65 22.37
CA LEU A 207 22.80 1.96 23.23
C LEU A 207 22.99 3.38 23.77
N ASN A 208 22.20 4.32 23.26
CA ASN A 208 22.17 5.69 23.76
C ASN A 208 21.22 5.79 24.99
N GLU A 209 21.38 6.83 25.82
CA GLU A 209 20.63 7.04 27.08
C GLU A 209 19.11 6.97 26.91
N ALA A 210 18.59 7.31 25.72
CA ALA A 210 17.17 7.24 25.39
C ALA A 210 16.57 5.81 25.46
N ARG A 211 17.38 4.75 25.42
CA ARG A 211 16.93 3.34 25.48
C ARG A 211 17.37 2.62 26.76
N ASP A 212 18.22 3.23 27.59
CA ASP A 212 18.75 2.69 28.86
C ASP A 212 17.71 2.75 30.01
N GLY A 213 16.43 2.97 29.69
CA GLY A 213 15.35 3.10 30.68
C GLY A 213 15.39 4.39 31.50
N SER A 214 16.46 5.19 31.42
CA SER A 214 16.44 6.59 31.82
C SER A 214 15.48 7.34 30.91
N THR A 215 14.24 7.53 31.37
CA THR A 215 13.19 8.29 30.69
C THR A 215 13.78 9.53 30.02
N PRO A 216 13.81 9.62 28.68
CA PRO A 216 14.13 10.88 28.03
C PRO A 216 13.08 11.89 28.51
N ASP A 217 13.52 13.06 28.96
CA ASP A 217 12.64 14.12 29.44
C ASP A 217 11.48 14.29 28.45
N ARG A 218 10.24 14.33 28.95
CA ARG A 218 9.02 14.44 28.15
C ARG A 218 9.04 15.67 27.23
N ASN A 219 9.91 16.63 27.53
CA ASN A 219 10.14 17.86 26.76
C ASN A 219 11.27 17.76 25.73
N SER A 220 12.00 16.64 25.64
CA SER A 220 13.02 16.46 24.60
C SER A 220 12.37 16.38 23.22
N LEU A 221 12.91 17.15 22.26
CA LEU A 221 12.36 17.22 20.91
C LEU A 221 12.25 15.80 20.33
N VAL A 222 11.05 15.42 19.89
CA VAL A 222 10.76 14.16 19.19
C VAL A 222 11.73 13.87 18.04
N GLY A 223 12.31 14.90 17.41
CA GLY A 223 13.36 14.74 16.41
C GLY A 223 14.68 14.18 16.96
N VAL A 224 15.11 14.61 18.15
CA VAL A 224 16.33 14.10 18.81
C VAL A 224 16.11 12.69 19.33
N GLN A 225 14.91 12.39 19.85
CA GLN A 225 14.53 11.03 20.26
C GLN A 225 14.52 10.06 19.06
N LYS A 226 13.96 10.48 17.92
CA LYS A 226 13.96 9.69 16.69
C LYS A 226 15.37 9.49 16.13
N LEU A 227 16.22 10.52 16.15
CA LEU A 227 17.63 10.39 15.76
C LEU A 227 18.39 9.45 16.69
N ALA A 228 18.18 9.52 18.01
CA ALA A 228 18.78 8.62 18.97
C ALA A 228 18.31 7.16 18.77
N ALA A 229 17.01 6.95 18.51
CA ALA A 229 16.46 5.64 18.19
C ALA A 229 17.01 5.10 16.85
N ALA A 230 17.13 5.94 15.82
CA ALA A 230 17.67 5.55 14.51
C ALA A 230 19.16 5.17 14.59
N ASN A 231 19.96 5.89 15.38
CA ASN A 231 21.35 5.55 15.64
C ASN A 231 21.47 4.20 16.37
N SER A 232 20.59 3.93 17.35
CA SER A 232 20.56 2.65 18.05
C SER A 232 20.07 1.49 17.16
N ASN A 233 19.13 1.75 16.26
CA ASN A 233 18.70 0.78 15.26
C ASN A 233 19.83 0.42 14.30
N THR A 234 20.68 1.38 13.94
CA THR A 234 21.88 1.13 13.13
C THR A 234 22.86 0.20 13.86
N ALA A 235 23.07 0.42 15.16
CA ALA A 235 23.95 -0.40 15.98
C ALA A 235 23.43 -1.84 16.13
N THR A 236 22.13 -2.03 16.37
CA THR A 236 21.50 -3.35 16.58
C THR A 236 21.01 -4.05 15.30
N ARG A 237 21.13 -3.39 14.14
CA ARG A 237 20.69 -3.88 12.82
C ARG A 237 21.16 -5.30 12.50
N HIS A 238 22.40 -5.62 12.84
CA HIS A 238 23.01 -6.91 12.56
C HIS A 238 22.34 -8.08 13.32
N ILE A 239 21.81 -7.83 14.52
CA ILE A 239 21.05 -8.81 15.30
C ILE A 239 19.68 -9.03 14.66
N LEU A 240 19.01 -7.93 14.28
CA LEU A 240 17.72 -7.97 13.59
C LEU A 240 17.84 -8.72 12.26
N GLN A 241 18.84 -8.39 11.44
CA GLN A 241 19.09 -9.06 10.17
C GLN A 241 19.42 -10.55 10.36
N ALA A 242 20.17 -10.91 11.40
CA ALA A 242 20.41 -12.31 11.74
C ALA A 242 19.11 -13.04 12.09
N GLY A 243 18.24 -12.44 12.90
CA GLY A 243 16.92 -12.99 13.23
C GLY A 243 16.02 -13.15 12.01
N LEU A 244 15.98 -12.14 11.12
CA LEU A 244 15.24 -12.21 9.86
C LEU A 244 15.77 -13.32 8.95
N PHE A 245 17.09 -13.45 8.79
CA PHE A 245 17.69 -14.51 7.98
C PHE A 245 17.40 -15.90 8.55
N LEU A 246 17.56 -16.09 9.87
CA LEU A 246 17.26 -17.38 10.52
C LEU A 246 15.79 -17.74 10.34
N THR A 247 14.89 -16.77 10.46
CA THR A 247 13.46 -16.99 10.27
C THR A 247 13.15 -17.32 8.81
N ALA A 248 13.78 -16.64 7.84
CA ALA A 248 13.56 -16.92 6.42
C ALA A 248 14.06 -18.31 6.03
N GLU A 249 15.28 -18.67 6.42
CA GLU A 249 15.87 -19.98 6.16
C GLU A 249 15.08 -21.11 6.83
N THR A 250 14.61 -20.91 8.06
CA THR A 250 13.78 -21.93 8.75
C THR A 250 12.43 -22.09 8.08
N ALA A 251 11.78 -20.99 7.71
CA ALA A 251 10.51 -21.03 7.00
C ALA A 251 10.65 -21.70 5.62
N GLU A 252 11.76 -21.47 4.90
CA GLU A 252 12.01 -22.10 3.60
C GLU A 252 12.21 -23.62 3.74
N LYS A 253 13.01 -24.04 4.73
CA LYS A 253 13.18 -25.46 5.07
C LYS A 253 11.87 -26.13 5.47
N LEU A 254 11.02 -25.43 6.23
CA LEU A 254 9.69 -25.93 6.60
C LEU A 254 8.79 -26.05 5.38
N SER A 255 8.79 -25.08 4.48
CA SER A 255 8.01 -25.11 3.24
C SER A 255 8.38 -26.30 2.36
N LEU A 256 9.68 -26.56 2.16
CA LEU A 256 10.16 -27.73 1.43
C LEU A 256 9.70 -29.04 2.09
N ARG A 257 9.81 -29.16 3.42
CA ARG A 257 9.35 -30.35 4.15
C ARG A 257 7.84 -30.55 4.07
N ILE A 258 7.06 -29.48 4.14
CA ILE A 258 5.60 -29.55 4.01
C ILE A 258 5.24 -29.98 2.60
N SER A 259 5.91 -29.46 1.57
CA SER A 259 5.72 -29.89 0.18
C SER A 259 6.02 -31.38 0.02
N ASP A 260 7.13 -31.87 0.57
CA ASP A 260 7.48 -33.30 0.51
C ASP A 260 6.46 -34.18 1.24
N ILE A 261 5.93 -33.75 2.39
CA ILE A 261 4.89 -34.47 3.14
C ILE A 261 3.59 -34.53 2.31
N LEU A 262 3.20 -33.43 1.66
CA LEU A 262 1.99 -33.37 0.84
C LEU A 262 2.11 -34.22 -0.44
N GLU A 263 3.31 -34.34 -1.01
CA GLU A 263 3.55 -35.04 -2.27
C GLU A 263 3.80 -36.55 -2.07
N TYR A 264 4.54 -36.95 -1.04
CA TYR A 264 5.03 -38.32 -0.88
C TYR A 264 4.55 -39.05 0.39
N SER A 265 3.96 -38.37 1.38
CA SER A 265 3.60 -39.04 2.65
C SER A 265 2.24 -39.74 2.60
N PRO A 266 2.13 -40.98 3.11
CA PRO A 266 0.84 -41.65 3.31
C PRO A 266 -0.05 -40.95 4.35
N THR A 267 0.52 -40.06 5.18
CA THR A 267 -0.22 -39.29 6.20
C THR A 267 -0.74 -37.94 5.70
N ARG A 268 -0.75 -37.71 4.39
CA ARG A 268 -1.21 -36.45 3.76
C ARG A 268 -2.58 -36.02 4.29
N GLU A 269 -3.56 -36.92 4.26
CA GLU A 269 -4.94 -36.61 4.64
C GLU A 269 -5.06 -36.24 6.13
N ALA A 270 -4.36 -36.96 7.02
CA ALA A 270 -4.31 -36.65 8.44
C ALA A 270 -3.62 -35.29 8.71
N PHE A 271 -2.59 -34.96 7.93
CA PHE A 271 -1.91 -33.66 8.02
C PHE A 271 -2.82 -32.51 7.56
N ILE A 272 -3.51 -32.67 6.42
CA ILE A 272 -4.50 -31.71 5.92
C ILE A 272 -5.63 -31.51 6.94
N GLN A 273 -6.14 -32.59 7.54
CA GLN A 273 -7.17 -32.54 8.56
C GLN A 273 -6.70 -31.79 9.82
N SER A 274 -5.43 -31.96 10.22
CA SER A 274 -4.84 -31.28 11.38
C SER A 274 -4.64 -29.77 11.19
N ILE A 275 -4.43 -29.32 9.94
CA ILE A 275 -4.27 -27.89 9.60
C ILE A 275 -5.61 -27.14 9.64
N GLY A 276 -6.73 -27.87 9.72
CA GLY A 276 -8.07 -27.34 9.93
C GLY A 276 -8.73 -26.88 8.63
N VAL A 277 -10.01 -27.22 8.49
CA VAL A 277 -10.84 -27.07 7.28
C VAL A 277 -10.84 -25.64 6.70
N HIS A 278 -10.63 -24.61 7.53
CA HIS A 278 -10.55 -23.21 7.09
C HIS A 278 -9.30 -22.87 6.25
N ASN A 279 -8.22 -23.65 6.34
CA ASN A 279 -7.00 -23.48 5.56
C ASN A 279 -6.87 -24.52 4.42
N VAL A 280 -7.81 -25.44 4.29
CA VAL A 280 -7.76 -26.49 3.25
C VAL A 280 -8.11 -25.94 1.88
N GLY A 281 -9.09 -25.02 1.81
CA GLY A 281 -9.43 -24.34 0.56
C GLY A 281 -8.28 -23.50 -0.01
N THR A 282 -7.50 -22.84 0.86
CA THR A 282 -6.28 -22.14 0.43
C THR A 282 -5.17 -23.10 0.01
N LEU A 283 -5.07 -24.31 0.60
CA LEU A 283 -4.08 -25.32 0.22
C LEU A 283 -4.38 -25.98 -1.15
N GLU A 284 -5.65 -26.21 -1.48
CA GLU A 284 -6.04 -26.69 -2.82
C GLU A 284 -5.83 -25.61 -3.88
N GLU A 285 -6.19 -24.35 -3.61
CA GLU A 285 -5.87 -23.21 -4.48
C GLU A 285 -4.34 -23.00 -4.63
N LEU A 286 -3.55 -23.28 -3.58
CA LEU A 286 -2.08 -23.27 -3.61
C LEU A 286 -1.47 -24.41 -4.44
N SER A 287 -2.20 -25.51 -4.65
CA SER A 287 -1.74 -26.61 -5.52
C SER A 287 -1.82 -26.23 -7.01
N GLU A 288 -2.76 -25.35 -7.37
CA GLU A 288 -2.93 -24.83 -8.73
C GLU A 288 -2.04 -23.60 -9.01
N LEU A 289 -1.66 -22.84 -7.96
CA LEU A 289 -0.75 -21.70 -8.06
C LEU A 289 0.71 -22.18 -8.20
N HIS A 290 1.03 -22.63 -9.42
CA HIS A 290 2.35 -22.92 -9.98
C HIS A 290 3.55 -22.92 -9.01
N LEU A 291 4.11 -24.13 -8.87
CA LEU A 291 5.42 -24.60 -8.38
C LEU A 291 6.67 -23.71 -8.55
N TYR A 292 6.57 -22.39 -8.39
CA TYR A 292 7.72 -21.50 -8.30
C TYR A 292 8.03 -21.25 -6.83
N ASP A 293 9.30 -21.49 -6.50
CA ASP A 293 9.93 -21.30 -5.19
C ASP A 293 9.18 -20.28 -4.33
N PHE A 294 8.62 -20.73 -3.20
CA PHE A 294 8.03 -19.84 -2.22
C PHE A 294 9.11 -18.84 -1.76
N GLY A 295 9.09 -17.64 -2.34
CA GLY A 295 9.84 -16.51 -1.83
C GLY A 295 9.23 -16.09 -0.51
N ILE A 296 9.78 -16.59 0.61
CA ILE A 296 9.31 -16.20 1.93
C ILE A 296 9.87 -14.82 2.24
N PHE A 297 9.06 -13.80 2.02
CA PHE A 297 9.38 -12.43 2.37
C PHE A 297 9.00 -12.17 3.82
N ILE A 298 10.00 -11.93 4.67
CA ILE A 298 9.78 -11.50 6.04
C ILE A 298 9.89 -10.00 6.06
N GLU A 299 8.74 -9.35 6.22
CA GLU A 299 8.67 -7.90 6.42
C GLU A 299 8.42 -7.61 7.90
N LEU A 300 9.07 -6.58 8.41
CA LEU A 300 8.83 -6.07 9.75
C LEU A 300 7.42 -5.50 9.82
N ALA A 301 6.79 -5.62 10.99
CA ALA A 301 5.49 -5.00 11.21
C ALA A 301 5.61 -3.48 10.99
N PRO A 302 4.62 -2.85 10.34
CA PRO A 302 4.71 -1.44 9.99
C PRO A 302 4.72 -0.54 11.22
N ASP A 303 5.53 0.52 11.14
CA ASP A 303 5.62 1.55 12.16
C ASP A 303 4.32 2.40 12.21
N GLU A 304 4.12 3.11 13.31
CA GLU A 304 2.89 3.89 13.55
C GLU A 304 2.67 5.00 12.50
N GLU A 305 3.75 5.61 11.99
CA GLU A 305 3.69 6.57 10.89
C GLU A 305 3.26 5.94 9.57
N GLU A 306 3.77 4.77 9.24
CA GLU A 306 3.42 4.08 8.00
C GLU A 306 1.97 3.58 8.04
N LYS A 307 1.50 3.14 9.23
CA LYS A 307 0.09 2.85 9.46
C LYS A 307 -0.77 4.10 9.31
N GLN A 308 -0.31 5.25 9.80
CA GLN A 308 -1.03 6.51 9.65
C GLN A 308 -1.09 6.95 8.18
N MET A 309 -0.04 6.75 7.39
CA MET A 309 -0.09 6.97 5.94
C MET A 309 -1.08 6.04 5.24
N LEU A 310 -1.10 4.75 5.58
CA LEU A 310 -2.07 3.80 5.03
C LEU A 310 -3.50 4.21 5.41
N GLU A 311 -3.73 4.61 6.65
CA GLU A 311 -5.03 5.06 7.14
C GLU A 311 -5.48 6.34 6.43
N ASN A 312 -4.57 7.30 6.22
CA ASN A 312 -4.86 8.50 5.41
C ASN A 312 -5.25 8.14 3.98
N ASN A 313 -4.54 7.19 3.35
CA ASN A 313 -4.87 6.72 2.00
C ASN A 313 -6.25 6.03 1.95
N ILE A 314 -6.58 5.21 2.95
CA ILE A 314 -7.88 4.55 3.07
C ILE A 314 -8.99 5.59 3.26
N GLN A 315 -8.77 6.60 4.11
CA GLN A 315 -9.75 7.67 4.34
C GLN A 315 -9.98 8.51 3.09
N GLN A 316 -8.93 8.85 2.34
CA GLN A 316 -9.07 9.54 1.06
C GLN A 316 -9.83 8.69 0.03
N ALA A 317 -9.52 7.39 -0.08
CA ALA A 317 -10.21 6.48 -0.98
C ALA A 317 -11.69 6.27 -0.60
N LEU A 318 -12.02 6.25 0.70
CA LEU A 318 -13.40 6.22 1.20
C LEU A 318 -14.11 7.55 0.90
N ALA A 319 -13.47 8.70 1.11
CA ALA A 319 -14.03 10.02 0.84
C ALA A 319 -14.36 10.20 -0.65
N GLN A 320 -13.47 9.74 -1.54
CA GLN A 320 -13.69 9.75 -2.99
C GLN A 320 -14.65 8.63 -3.45
N LYS A 321 -15.17 7.81 -2.53
CA LYS A 321 -15.99 6.63 -2.82
C LYS A 321 -15.33 5.69 -3.83
N ILE A 322 -14.00 5.60 -3.87
CA ILE A 322 -13.28 4.65 -4.74
C ILE A 322 -13.35 3.23 -4.18
N ILE A 323 -13.50 3.08 -2.86
CA ILE A 323 -13.65 1.79 -2.18
C ILE A 323 -14.93 1.77 -1.32
N ALA A 324 -15.45 0.58 -1.05
CA ALA A 324 -16.55 0.39 -0.10
C ALA A 324 -16.01 0.30 1.34
N LEU A 325 -16.87 0.57 2.32
CA LEU A 325 -16.51 0.46 3.74
C LEU A 325 -16.07 -0.97 4.13
N SER A 326 -16.70 -2.00 3.56
CA SER A 326 -16.32 -3.40 3.77
C SER A 326 -14.88 -3.67 3.29
N ASP A 327 -14.53 -3.18 2.09
CA ASP A 327 -13.18 -3.34 1.55
C ASP A 327 -12.14 -2.60 2.39
N ALA A 328 -12.50 -1.45 2.98
CA ALA A 328 -11.60 -0.74 3.89
C ALA A 328 -11.32 -1.52 5.18
N ILE A 329 -12.29 -2.26 5.70
CA ILE A 329 -12.10 -3.14 6.87
C ILE A 329 -11.13 -4.28 6.53
N ASP A 330 -11.28 -4.91 5.36
CA ASP A 330 -10.38 -5.97 4.88
C ASP A 330 -8.95 -5.45 4.69
N ILE A 331 -8.80 -4.24 4.11
CA ILE A 331 -7.50 -3.59 3.91
C ILE A 331 -6.85 -3.25 5.27
N ARG A 332 -7.61 -2.74 6.24
CA ARG A 332 -7.09 -2.48 7.61
C ARG A 332 -6.67 -3.75 8.33
N GLY A 333 -7.31 -4.88 8.06
CA GLY A 333 -6.94 -6.19 8.60
C GLY A 333 -5.62 -6.74 8.04
N THR A 334 -5.13 -6.17 6.93
CA THR A 334 -3.90 -6.62 6.28
C THR A 334 -2.67 -6.02 6.97
N LYS A 335 -1.84 -6.88 7.59
CA LYS A 335 -0.66 -6.46 8.35
C LYS A 335 0.48 -5.89 7.49
N ASN A 336 0.50 -6.21 6.20
CA ASN A 336 1.51 -5.75 5.26
C ASN A 336 0.98 -4.54 4.47
N ILE A 337 1.67 -3.39 4.58
CA ILE A 337 1.28 -2.14 3.90
C ILE A 337 1.35 -2.27 2.38
N LYS A 338 2.38 -2.91 1.83
CA LYS A 338 2.53 -3.05 0.38
C LYS A 338 1.39 -3.88 -0.18
N LEU A 339 1.06 -4.98 0.50
CA LEU A 339 -0.08 -5.81 0.14
C LEU A 339 -1.39 -5.04 0.28
N ALA A 340 -1.58 -4.30 1.36
CA ALA A 340 -2.75 -3.45 1.58
C ALA A 340 -2.93 -2.42 0.44
N ASN A 341 -1.84 -1.77 0.01
CA ASN A 341 -1.86 -0.83 -1.11
C ASN A 341 -2.12 -1.51 -2.47
N GLN A 342 -1.59 -2.72 -2.70
CA GLN A 342 -1.91 -3.50 -3.90
C GLN A 342 -3.37 -3.94 -3.92
N LEU A 343 -3.88 -4.38 -2.78
CA LEU A 343 -5.28 -4.78 -2.62
C LEU A 343 -6.20 -3.58 -2.85
N LEU A 344 -5.84 -2.39 -2.35
CA LEU A 344 -6.52 -1.14 -2.65
C LEU A 344 -6.60 -0.86 -4.16
N LYS A 345 -5.48 -0.98 -4.88
CA LYS A 345 -5.44 -0.81 -6.35
C LYS A 345 -6.30 -1.84 -7.10
N ILE A 346 -6.30 -3.10 -6.65
CA ILE A 346 -7.11 -4.16 -7.26
C ILE A 346 -8.60 -3.88 -7.05
N LYS A 347 -8.99 -3.49 -5.83
CA LYS A 347 -10.38 -3.17 -5.49
C LYS A 347 -10.87 -1.93 -6.24
N GLU A 348 -10.04 -0.90 -6.37
CA GLU A 348 -10.32 0.27 -7.21
C GLU A 348 -10.60 -0.14 -8.66
N LYS A 349 -9.73 -0.95 -9.28
CA LYS A 349 -9.93 -1.42 -10.65
C LYS A 349 -11.21 -2.24 -10.79
N LYS A 350 -11.48 -3.14 -9.85
CA LYS A 350 -12.69 -3.98 -9.86
C LYS A 350 -13.95 -3.12 -9.72
N LYS A 351 -13.93 -2.11 -8.86
CA LYS A 351 -15.05 -1.19 -8.72
C LYS A 351 -15.27 -0.37 -9.99
N LYS A 352 -14.21 0.20 -10.58
CA LYS A 352 -14.29 0.95 -11.83
C LYS A 352 -14.82 0.09 -12.98
N GLN A 353 -14.43 -1.18 -13.04
CA GLN A 353 -14.98 -2.13 -14.02
C GLN A 353 -16.46 -2.41 -13.79
N LEU A 354 -16.88 -2.63 -12.55
CA LEU A 354 -18.30 -2.81 -12.20
C LEU A 354 -19.12 -1.56 -12.52
N GLU A 355 -18.59 -0.36 -12.25
CA GLU A 355 -19.25 0.90 -12.61
C GLU A 355 -19.33 1.09 -14.12
N GLN A 356 -18.28 0.75 -14.88
CA GLN A 356 -18.31 0.77 -16.34
C GLN A 356 -19.33 -0.23 -16.91
N GLN A 357 -19.39 -1.45 -16.36
CA GLN A 357 -20.36 -2.45 -16.76
C GLN A 357 -21.79 -2.02 -16.40
N ALA A 358 -22.01 -1.49 -15.20
CA ALA A 358 -23.29 -0.95 -14.80
C ALA A 358 -23.71 0.23 -15.69
N GLN A 359 -22.79 1.13 -16.01
CA GLN A 359 -23.04 2.25 -16.92
C GLN A 359 -23.35 1.76 -18.34
N GLN A 360 -22.62 0.77 -18.84
CA GLN A 360 -22.86 0.16 -20.15
C GLN A 360 -24.21 -0.57 -20.19
N GLN A 361 -24.55 -1.33 -19.15
CA GLN A 361 -25.86 -1.97 -19.02
C GLN A 361 -26.98 -0.94 -18.93
N ASN A 362 -26.78 0.16 -18.21
CA ASN A 362 -27.78 1.21 -18.10
C ASN A 362 -27.96 1.95 -19.43
N ILE A 363 -26.87 2.23 -20.15
CA ILE A 363 -26.92 2.78 -21.52
C ILE A 363 -27.61 1.80 -22.47
N GLN A 364 -27.32 0.51 -22.39
CA GLN A 364 -27.93 -0.50 -23.24
C GLN A 364 -29.43 -0.67 -22.92
N ALA A 365 -29.80 -0.69 -21.64
CA ALA A 365 -31.18 -0.73 -21.20
C ALA A 365 -31.95 0.54 -21.63
N GLN A 366 -31.32 1.72 -21.51
CA GLN A 366 -31.91 2.98 -21.94
C GLN A 366 -32.00 3.08 -23.47
N ALA A 367 -31.02 2.57 -24.20
CA ALA A 367 -31.07 2.47 -25.66
C ALA A 367 -32.16 1.49 -26.12
N GLN A 368 -32.32 0.33 -25.47
CA GLN A 368 -33.41 -0.61 -25.75
C GLN A 368 -34.79 -0.02 -25.39
N ALA A 369 -34.90 0.71 -24.28
CA ALA A 369 -36.12 1.40 -23.89
C ALA A 369 -36.48 2.49 -24.91
N ASN A 370 -35.49 3.28 -25.35
CA ASN A 370 -35.68 4.30 -26.38
C ASN A 370 -36.05 3.68 -27.73
N ALA A 371 -35.41 2.57 -28.12
CA ALA A 371 -35.72 1.86 -29.36
C ALA A 371 -37.14 1.26 -29.33
N LYS A 372 -37.56 0.64 -28.22
CA LYS A 372 -38.95 0.16 -28.05
C LYS A 372 -39.94 1.32 -28.09
N SER A 373 -39.65 2.43 -27.42
CA SER A 373 -40.50 3.63 -27.46
C SER A 373 -40.59 4.21 -28.88
N GLN A 374 -39.50 4.26 -29.64
CA GLN A 374 -39.52 4.68 -31.05
C GLN A 374 -40.27 3.68 -31.94
N GLN A 375 -40.14 2.38 -31.71
CA GLN A 375 -40.86 1.36 -32.46
C GLN A 375 -42.37 1.41 -32.19
N VAL A 376 -42.77 1.61 -30.93
CA VAL A 376 -44.17 1.80 -30.55
C VAL A 376 -44.71 3.11 -31.12
N ALA A 377 -43.93 4.19 -31.09
CA ALA A 377 -44.31 5.46 -31.70
C ALA A 377 -44.48 5.32 -33.24
N ALA A 378 -43.57 4.63 -33.91
CA ALA A 378 -43.65 4.36 -35.34
C ALA A 378 -44.85 3.46 -35.69
N GLN A 379 -45.14 2.42 -34.89
CA GLN A 379 -46.33 1.58 -35.08
C GLN A 379 -47.62 2.35 -34.83
N ALA A 380 -47.65 3.21 -33.80
CA ALA A 380 -48.79 4.08 -33.53
C ALA A 380 -48.99 5.07 -34.68
N GLU A 381 -47.93 5.60 -35.28
CA GLU A 381 -48.00 6.50 -36.42
C GLU A 381 -48.49 5.78 -37.69
N VAL A 382 -48.05 4.54 -37.94
CA VAL A 382 -48.58 3.70 -39.03
C VAL A 382 -50.06 3.38 -38.83
N GLN A 383 -50.49 3.03 -37.61
CA GLN A 383 -51.91 2.82 -37.30
C GLN A 383 -52.73 4.11 -37.48
N LYS A 384 -52.17 5.26 -37.10
CA LYS A 384 -52.81 6.57 -37.29
C LYS A 384 -52.94 6.89 -38.79
N GLN A 385 -51.91 6.62 -39.59
CA GLN A 385 -51.93 6.78 -41.03
C GLN A 385 -52.94 5.83 -41.69
N GLN A 386 -53.00 4.55 -41.31
CA GLN A 386 -54.01 3.61 -41.80
C GLN A 386 -55.42 4.08 -41.47
N SER A 387 -55.66 4.53 -40.23
CA SER A 387 -56.97 5.06 -39.82
C SER A 387 -57.36 6.32 -40.60
N LEU A 388 -56.40 7.18 -40.93
CA LEU A 388 -56.63 8.36 -41.77
C LEU A 388 -56.95 7.98 -43.22
N ILE A 389 -56.26 6.99 -43.78
CA ILE A 389 -56.52 6.47 -45.13
C ILE A 389 -57.92 5.82 -45.18
N ASP A 390 -58.28 5.00 -44.19
CA ASP A 390 -59.61 4.38 -44.12
C ASP A 390 -60.72 5.43 -43.96
N MET A 391 -60.49 6.47 -43.16
CA MET A 391 -61.41 7.61 -43.07
C MET A 391 -61.51 8.35 -44.41
N GLN A 392 -60.41 8.56 -45.13
CA GLN A 392 -60.43 9.18 -46.45
C GLN A 392 -61.20 8.35 -47.47
N ILE A 393 -61.00 7.02 -47.50
CA ILE A 393 -61.74 6.11 -48.38
C ILE A 393 -63.24 6.17 -48.08
N ARG A 394 -63.63 6.12 -46.80
CA ARG A 394 -65.05 6.26 -46.40
C ARG A 394 -65.63 7.62 -46.78
N LEU A 395 -64.84 8.69 -46.63
CA LEU A 395 -65.26 10.04 -46.99
C LEU A 395 -65.42 10.18 -48.51
N GLU A 396 -64.55 9.54 -49.30
CA GLU A 396 -64.62 9.52 -50.75
C GLU A 396 -65.78 8.65 -51.26
N GLN A 397 -66.04 7.50 -50.65
CA GLN A 397 -67.24 6.70 -50.90
C GLN A 397 -68.51 7.47 -50.53
N ALA A 398 -68.55 8.12 -49.37
CA ALA A 398 -69.70 8.94 -48.97
C ALA A 398 -69.91 10.13 -49.92
N LYS A 399 -68.83 10.76 -50.42
CA LYS A 399 -68.91 11.80 -51.45
C LYS A 399 -69.43 11.24 -52.78
N ALA A 400 -69.00 10.04 -53.17
CA ALA A 400 -69.49 9.38 -54.38
C ALA A 400 -70.98 9.03 -54.27
N GLU A 401 -71.43 8.50 -53.13
CA GLU A 401 -72.85 8.25 -52.84
C GLU A 401 -73.67 9.54 -52.81
N PHE A 402 -73.14 10.63 -52.22
CA PHE A 402 -73.80 11.92 -52.23
C PHE A 402 -73.94 12.49 -53.64
N LYS A 403 -72.90 12.35 -54.47
CA LYS A 403 -72.97 12.73 -55.89
C LYS A 403 -73.98 11.88 -56.66
N ALA A 404 -74.04 10.57 -56.40
CA ALA A 404 -75.02 9.68 -57.00
C ALA A 404 -76.45 10.07 -56.62
N LYS A 405 -76.71 10.38 -55.33
CA LYS A 405 -78.00 10.88 -54.86
C LYS A 405 -78.36 12.25 -55.42
N GLN A 406 -77.40 13.16 -55.57
CA GLN A 406 -77.63 14.44 -56.24
C GLN A 406 -78.02 14.24 -57.70
N LEU A 407 -77.33 13.34 -58.42
CA LEU A 407 -77.68 13.00 -59.79
C LEU A 407 -79.07 12.35 -59.89
N GLU A 408 -79.43 11.44 -58.99
CA GLU A 408 -80.78 10.86 -58.93
C GLU A 408 -81.85 11.94 -58.66
N GLN A 409 -81.59 12.87 -57.75
CA GLN A 409 -82.50 13.98 -57.48
C GLN A 409 -82.61 14.95 -58.66
N GLU A 410 -81.52 15.22 -59.37
CA GLU A 410 -81.55 16.01 -60.59
C GLU A 410 -82.33 15.31 -61.70
N VAL A 411 -82.16 13.99 -61.87
CA VAL A 411 -82.92 13.20 -62.85
C VAL A 411 -84.41 13.20 -62.48
N ALA A 412 -84.77 12.94 -61.23
CA ALA A 412 -86.16 12.99 -60.77
C ALA A 412 -86.78 14.40 -60.85
N ALA A 413 -85.98 15.45 -60.61
CA ALA A 413 -86.40 16.83 -60.81
C ALA A 413 -86.62 17.14 -62.30
N LYS A 414 -85.76 16.62 -63.18
CA LYS A 414 -85.93 16.72 -64.64
C LYS A 414 -87.17 15.98 -65.13
N GLU A 415 -87.44 14.78 -64.62
CA GLU A 415 -88.68 14.04 -64.94
C GLU A 415 -89.92 14.84 -64.52
N ARG A 416 -89.94 15.40 -63.30
CA ARG A 416 -91.04 16.26 -62.84
C ARG A 416 -91.19 17.55 -63.65
N LEU A 417 -90.10 18.13 -64.12
CA LEU A 417 -90.14 19.28 -65.02
C LEU A 417 -90.72 18.89 -66.38
N MET A 418 -90.31 17.75 -66.93
CA MET A 418 -90.82 17.21 -68.19
C MET A 418 -92.33 16.90 -68.11
N ASP A 419 -92.79 16.30 -67.01
CA ASP A 419 -94.22 16.05 -66.76
C ASP A 419 -95.02 17.34 -66.62
N LYS A 420 -94.47 18.36 -65.94
CA LYS A 420 -95.08 19.68 -65.85
C LYS A 420 -95.12 20.39 -67.20
N GLU A 421 -94.05 20.33 -67.98
CA GLU A 421 -94.02 20.86 -69.34
C GLU A 421 -95.05 20.16 -70.23
N PHE A 422 -95.20 18.84 -70.10
CA PHE A 422 -96.23 18.08 -70.81
C PHE A 422 -97.65 18.50 -70.41
N GLN A 423 -97.94 18.66 -69.10
CA GLN A 423 -99.23 19.15 -68.63
C GLN A 423 -99.54 20.58 -69.10
N ILE A 424 -98.55 21.47 -69.02
CA ILE A 424 -98.68 22.86 -69.49
C ILE A 424 -98.91 22.88 -71.00
N ASN A 425 -98.22 22.02 -71.77
CA ASN A 425 -98.45 21.90 -73.21
C ASN A 425 -99.85 21.37 -73.53
N GLN A 426 -100.36 20.41 -72.75
CA GLN A 426 -101.72 19.89 -72.92
C GLN A 426 -102.78 20.96 -72.59
N GLN A 427 -102.56 21.77 -71.55
CA GLN A 427 -103.42 22.91 -71.22
C GLN A 427 -103.34 24.02 -72.28
N LEU A 428 -102.14 24.29 -72.82
CA LEU A 428 -101.95 25.23 -73.93
C LEU A 428 -102.62 24.75 -75.22
N GLN A 429 -102.59 23.45 -75.53
CA GLN A 429 -103.36 22.90 -76.66
C GLN A 429 -104.87 23.01 -76.43
N GLY A 430 -105.34 22.75 -75.21
CA GLY A 430 -106.75 22.92 -74.83
C GLY A 430 -107.23 24.38 -74.85
N MET A 431 -106.36 25.34 -74.54
CA MET A 431 -106.66 26.78 -74.65
C MET A 431 -106.54 27.29 -76.09
N LYS A 432 -105.58 26.80 -76.89
CA LYS A 432 -105.46 27.16 -78.32
C LYS A 432 -106.70 26.70 -79.12
N LEU A 433 -107.23 25.51 -78.83
CA LEU A 433 -108.47 25.01 -79.46
C LEU A 433 -109.75 25.77 -79.03
N LYS A 434 -109.73 26.47 -77.89
CA LYS A 434 -110.83 27.34 -77.44
C LYS A 434 -110.66 28.81 -77.85
N ALA A 435 -109.44 29.25 -78.15
CA ALA A 435 -109.14 30.61 -78.59
C ALA A 435 -109.21 30.80 -80.12
N ASP A 436 -109.13 29.72 -80.91
CA ASP A 436 -109.27 29.78 -82.39
C ASP A 436 -110.74 29.80 -82.88
N ALA A 437 -111.73 29.68 -81.99
CA ALA A 437 -113.16 29.64 -82.37
C ALA A 437 -113.93 30.96 -82.18
N GLU A 438 -113.39 31.95 -81.48
CA GLU A 438 -114.05 33.23 -81.23
C GLU A 438 -113.04 34.38 -81.31
N GLY A 439 -113.05 35.17 -82.39
CA GLY A 439 -112.38 36.48 -82.36
C GLY A 439 -111.66 36.96 -83.62
N THR A 440 -111.95 36.44 -84.81
CA THR A 440 -111.69 37.21 -86.05
C THR A 440 -112.71 38.35 -86.12
N MET A 441 -112.36 39.54 -85.64
CA MET A 441 -112.85 40.89 -86.04
C MET A 441 -112.52 41.89 -84.92
N PHE A 442 -111.48 42.71 -85.12
CA PHE A 442 -111.22 44.08 -84.57
C PHE A 442 -109.69 44.30 -84.63
N LYS A 443 -109.16 44.66 -85.81
CA LYS A 443 -108.84 46.05 -86.21
C LYS A 443 -107.94 46.83 -85.25
N GLU A 444 -106.72 47.05 -85.73
CA GLU A 444 -105.99 48.33 -85.83
C GLU A 444 -105.88 49.22 -84.60
N GLY A 445 -104.62 49.45 -84.19
CA GLY A 445 -104.17 50.80 -83.87
C GLY A 445 -103.21 50.92 -82.68
N ARG A 446 -101.95 51.27 -83.02
CA ARG A 446 -100.97 52.04 -82.19
C ARG A 446 -100.40 51.27 -80.98
N LYS A 447 -99.19 51.49 -80.48
CA LYS A 447 -97.89 52.11 -80.85
C LYS A 447 -97.00 51.79 -79.63
N ASP A 448 -95.69 51.70 -79.85
CA ASP A 448 -94.61 51.84 -78.86
C ASP A 448 -94.48 50.73 -77.78
N ALA A 449 -93.32 50.19 -77.43
CA ALA A 449 -91.94 50.39 -77.82
C ALA A 449 -91.10 49.21 -77.28
N ARG A 450 -90.00 48.92 -77.97
CA ARG A 450 -88.77 48.22 -77.55
C ARG A 450 -88.42 47.03 -78.44
N GLU A 451 -87.73 47.33 -79.52
CA GLU A 451 -86.64 46.50 -80.00
C GLU A 451 -85.39 47.36 -80.20
N ASP A 452 -84.26 46.71 -79.94
CA ASP A 452 -82.94 46.93 -80.52
C ASP A 452 -82.14 48.19 -80.18
N LYS A 453 -81.33 48.04 -79.12
CA LYS A 453 -80.00 48.65 -79.05
C LYS A 453 -78.91 47.57 -79.01
N LYS A 454 -78.33 47.35 -80.20
CA LYS A 454 -76.90 47.23 -80.54
C LYS A 454 -75.90 46.88 -79.42
N PHE A 455 -75.33 45.68 -79.55
CA PHE A 455 -73.94 45.39 -79.92
C PHE A 455 -72.79 46.37 -79.56
N GLU A 456 -71.72 45.76 -79.05
CA GLU A 456 -70.30 46.19 -78.97
C GLU A 456 -69.93 47.25 -77.91
N SER A 457 -68.77 47.23 -77.23
CA SER A 457 -67.48 46.54 -77.41
C SER A 457 -66.59 46.86 -76.19
N SER A 458 -65.51 46.06 -76.02
CA SER A 458 -64.24 46.42 -75.36
C SER A 458 -64.26 46.48 -73.82
N GLY A 459 -63.33 45.88 -73.09
CA GLY A 459 -62.04 45.29 -73.42
C GLY A 459 -61.17 45.34 -72.15
N ASN A 460 -60.23 44.39 -72.06
CA ASN A 460 -59.05 44.32 -71.19
C ASN A 460 -59.10 44.80 -69.73
N ASP A 461 -58.63 43.93 -68.82
CA ASP A 461 -57.37 44.26 -68.16
C ASP A 461 -56.62 43.02 -67.61
N ILE A 462 -55.31 43.03 -67.87
CA ILE A 462 -54.31 42.03 -67.47
C ILE A 462 -53.26 42.82 -66.66
N VAL A 463 -53.11 42.58 -65.36
CA VAL A 463 -51.91 42.97 -64.59
C VAL A 463 -51.84 42.02 -63.38
N SER A 464 -50.96 41.01 -63.38
CA SER A 464 -49.56 41.01 -62.89
C SER A 464 -49.43 41.06 -61.37
N GLY A 465 -48.57 40.20 -60.81
CA GLY A 465 -48.15 40.30 -59.42
C GLY A 465 -47.44 39.05 -58.86
N ARG A 466 -46.26 38.72 -59.37
CA ARG A 466 -45.23 38.02 -58.57
C ARG A 466 -44.53 39.06 -57.68
N VAL A 467 -43.97 38.58 -56.55
CA VAL A 467 -42.88 39.16 -55.72
C VAL A 467 -43.29 39.71 -54.34
N ASN A 468 -42.97 38.98 -53.27
CA ASN A 468 -42.03 39.33 -52.15
C ASN A 468 -42.14 38.23 -51.07
N MET A 469 -41.09 37.51 -50.63
CA MET A 469 -39.87 37.88 -49.88
C MET A 469 -40.12 38.36 -48.44
N GLU A 470 -40.10 37.41 -47.50
CA GLU A 470 -39.66 37.51 -46.09
C GLU A 470 -39.22 36.08 -45.71
N GLY A 471 -38.10 35.74 -45.06
CA GLY A 471 -37.03 36.47 -44.39
C GLY A 471 -36.41 35.52 -43.34
N PHE A 472 -35.09 35.33 -43.36
CA PHE A 472 -34.15 35.00 -42.26
C PHE A 472 -34.51 33.89 -41.22
N GLU A 473 -33.86 32.71 -41.20
CA GLU A 473 -32.55 32.33 -40.55
C GLU A 473 -32.59 32.20 -38.99
N PRO A 474 -31.68 31.46 -38.29
CA PRO A 474 -30.48 30.73 -38.74
C PRO A 474 -30.27 29.31 -38.12
N ARG A 475 -29.18 28.65 -38.55
CA ARG A 475 -28.38 27.71 -37.77
C ARG A 475 -27.10 28.42 -37.29
#